data_AF-A0A1I2NNK2-F1
#
_entry.id   AF-A0A1I2NNK2-F1
#
_cell.length_a   1.000
_cell.length_b   1.000
_cell.length_c   1.000
_cell.angle_alpha   90.00
_cell.angle_beta   90.00
_cell.angle_gamma   90.00
#
_symmetry.space_group_name_H-M   'P 1'
#
loop_
_entity.id
_entity.type
_entity.pdbx_description
1 polymer ?
#
loop_
_entity_poly.entity_id
_entity_poly.type
_entity_poly.pdbx_seq_one_letter_code
_entity_poly.pdbx_strand_id
1 'polypeptide(L)'
;MVLSKRVARFNKVATNRVLGRAAPRLPGLAMVVHQGRTSGRRYETPVNVFARPDGYVIALTYGPDADWVRNVLAAGGCEIVSKGETIRLTDPRVVHDEARTDMPKRVRFILARFGVTDFLHLRRVD
;
A
#
# COMPACT_ATOMS: atom_id res chain seq x y z
N MET A 1 -15.53 10.91 -6.32
CA MET A 1 -15.25 9.52 -6.76
C MET A 1 -15.50 8.60 -5.57
N VAL A 2 -16.62 7.85 -5.60
CA VAL A 2 -17.02 6.99 -4.47
C VAL A 2 -16.23 5.68 -4.57
N LEU A 3 -15.32 5.44 -3.63
CA LEU A 3 -14.68 4.14 -3.44
C LEU A 3 -15.73 3.03 -3.56
N SER A 4 -15.55 2.11 -4.52
CA SER A 4 -16.49 1.00 -4.74
C SER A 4 -16.73 0.24 -3.42
N LYS A 5 -18.00 0.01 -3.07
CA LYS A 5 -18.41 -0.61 -1.79
C LYS A 5 -17.80 -2.00 -1.56
N ARG A 6 -17.38 -2.71 -2.62
CA ARG A 6 -16.67 -4.01 -2.52
C ARG A 6 -15.21 -3.82 -2.12
N VAL A 7 -14.59 -2.79 -2.66
CA VAL A 7 -13.18 -2.45 -2.50
C VAL A 7 -12.93 -1.82 -1.11
N ALA A 8 -13.84 -0.95 -0.66
CA ALA A 8 -13.85 -0.45 0.73
C ALA A 8 -14.03 -1.55 1.77
N ARG A 9 -14.75 -2.65 1.43
CA ARG A 9 -14.95 -3.81 2.31
C ARG A 9 -13.70 -4.68 2.41
N PHE A 10 -12.90 -4.76 1.34
CA PHE A 10 -11.67 -5.54 1.27
C PHE A 10 -10.58 -5.00 2.23
N ASN A 11 -10.38 -3.68 2.26
CA ASN A 11 -9.45 -3.03 3.21
C ASN A 11 -9.99 -3.02 4.67
N LYS A 12 -11.32 -2.94 4.84
CA LYS A 12 -11.97 -2.91 6.17
C LYS A 12 -11.70 -4.17 7.01
N VAL A 13 -11.56 -5.33 6.37
CA VAL A 13 -11.42 -6.63 7.06
C VAL A 13 -9.98 -6.86 7.52
N ALA A 14 -8.97 -6.43 6.76
CA ALA A 14 -7.58 -6.74 7.07
C ALA A 14 -6.90 -5.77 8.04
N THR A 15 -7.24 -4.48 8.03
CA THR A 15 -6.37 -3.47 8.70
C THR A 15 -7.11 -2.48 9.61
N ASN A 16 -8.33 -2.05 9.25
CA ASN A 16 -9.09 -1.08 10.03
C ASN A 16 -9.63 -1.60 11.38
N ARG A 17 -9.73 -2.92 11.56
CA ARG A 17 -10.26 -3.49 12.82
C ARG A 17 -9.21 -3.56 13.95
N VAL A 18 -7.92 -3.37 13.65
CA VAL A 18 -6.82 -3.64 14.60
C VAL A 18 -6.08 -2.37 15.05
N LEU A 19 -6.16 -1.27 14.29
CA LEU A 19 -5.33 -0.08 14.51
C LEU A 19 -6.18 1.14 14.91
N GLY A 20 -6.68 1.13 16.14
CA GLY A 20 -7.44 2.24 16.73
C GLY A 20 -6.62 3.53 16.92
N ARG A 21 -7.29 4.67 16.70
CA ARG A 21 -7.06 6.06 17.18
C ARG A 21 -5.63 6.48 17.62
N ALA A 22 -4.63 6.40 16.75
CA ALA A 22 -3.31 6.99 17.02
C ALA A 22 -2.64 7.62 15.77
N ALA A 23 -2.91 8.89 15.47
CA ALA A 23 -2.12 9.67 14.49
C ALA A 23 -0.89 10.30 15.19
N PRO A 24 0.31 10.43 14.56
CA PRO A 24 0.63 10.49 13.12
C PRO A 24 1.37 9.26 12.54
N ARG A 25 1.73 8.28 13.36
CA ARG A 25 2.56 7.11 12.97
C ARG A 25 1.73 5.87 12.57
N LEU A 26 0.44 6.00 12.29
CA LEU A 26 -0.42 4.91 11.78
C LEU A 26 -0.43 4.93 10.26
N PRO A 27 -0.73 3.80 9.58
CA PRO A 27 -0.88 3.81 8.14
C PRO A 27 -1.92 4.83 7.71
N GLY A 28 -1.60 5.58 6.66
CA GLY A 28 -2.60 6.34 5.92
C GLY A 28 -3.39 5.38 5.04
N LEU A 29 -4.73 5.46 5.08
CA LEU A 29 -5.53 4.85 4.02
C LEU A 29 -5.25 5.63 2.73
N ALA A 30 -4.85 4.94 1.67
CA ALA A 30 -4.67 5.53 0.36
C ALA A 30 -5.26 4.63 -0.73
N MET A 31 -5.61 5.25 -1.85
CA MET A 31 -6.00 4.54 -3.06
C MET A 31 -4.82 4.46 -4.01
N VAL A 32 -4.29 3.27 -4.27
CA VAL A 32 -3.33 3.05 -5.34
C VAL A 32 -4.07 3.05 -6.67
N VAL A 33 -3.76 4.01 -7.52
CA VAL A 33 -4.22 4.11 -8.89
C VAL A 33 -3.14 3.49 -9.79
N HIS A 34 -3.49 2.46 -10.54
CA HIS A 34 -2.58 1.75 -11.44
C HIS A 34 -3.27 1.38 -12.75
N GLN A 35 -2.48 0.99 -13.75
CA GLN A 35 -2.98 0.52 -15.04
C GLN A 35 -2.71 -0.98 -15.19
N GLY A 36 -3.69 -1.73 -15.69
CA GLY A 36 -3.51 -3.14 -16.00
C GLY A 36 -2.40 -3.35 -17.02
N ARG A 37 -1.36 -4.11 -16.68
CA ARG A 37 -0.20 -4.36 -17.56
C ARG A 37 -0.56 -4.98 -18.92
N THR A 38 -1.69 -5.68 -18.98
CA THR A 38 -2.22 -6.29 -20.22
C THR A 38 -3.36 -5.50 -20.82
N SER A 39 -4.27 -4.98 -19.99
CA SER A 39 -5.52 -4.35 -20.47
C SER A 39 -5.41 -2.83 -20.67
N GLY A 40 -4.38 -2.19 -20.13
CA GLY A 40 -4.25 -0.72 -20.06
C GLY A 40 -5.33 -0.03 -19.21
N ARG A 41 -6.28 -0.77 -18.63
CA ARG A 41 -7.41 -0.18 -17.91
C ARG A 41 -6.93 0.40 -16.58
N ARG A 42 -7.48 1.55 -16.20
CA ARG A 42 -7.26 2.16 -14.89
C ARG A 42 -7.98 1.37 -13.80
N TYR A 43 -7.27 1.06 -12.72
CA TYR A 43 -7.75 0.36 -11.54
C TYR A 43 -7.39 1.14 -10.28
N GLU A 44 -8.16 0.91 -9.23
CA GLU A 44 -8.05 1.58 -7.94
C GLU A 44 -8.06 0.52 -6.83
N THR A 45 -6.99 0.46 -6.03
CA THR A 45 -6.81 -0.52 -4.94
C THR A 45 -6.52 0.18 -3.60
N PRO A 46 -7.39 0.07 -2.59
CA PRO A 46 -7.23 0.71 -1.30
C PRO A 46 -6.24 -0.08 -0.47
N VAL A 47 -5.18 0.58 -0.06
CA VAL A 47 -4.11 -0.03 0.72
C VAL A 47 -3.79 0.85 1.93
N ASN A 48 -3.04 0.27 2.85
CA ASN A 48 -2.44 1.00 3.96
C ASN A 48 -1.02 1.39 3.54
N VAL A 49 -0.76 2.69 3.51
CA VAL A 49 0.55 3.24 3.14
C VAL A 49 1.25 3.81 4.37
N PHE A 50 2.56 3.67 4.40
CA PHE A 50 3.43 4.21 5.44
C PHE A 50 4.38 5.20 4.80
N ALA A 51 4.32 6.46 5.23
CA ALA A 51 5.20 7.49 4.70
C ALA A 51 6.65 7.24 5.15
N ARG A 52 7.58 7.53 4.24
CA ARG A 52 9.03 7.57 4.43
C ARG A 52 9.57 8.93 3.98
N PRO A 53 10.78 9.31 4.39
CA PRO A 53 11.38 10.58 3.94
C PRO A 53 11.42 10.74 2.41
N ASP A 54 11.64 9.64 1.68
CA ASP A 54 11.82 9.58 0.23
C ASP A 54 10.61 9.03 -0.54
N GLY A 55 9.52 8.68 0.15
CA GLY A 55 8.34 8.12 -0.50
C GLY A 55 7.42 7.34 0.45
N TYR A 56 7.01 6.14 0.03
CA TYR A 56 6.01 5.32 0.72
C TYR A 56 6.36 3.84 0.71
N VAL A 57 5.94 3.15 1.78
CA VAL A 57 6.01 1.70 1.91
C VAL A 57 4.59 1.14 2.06
N ILE A 58 4.31 0.03 1.38
CA ILE A 58 3.02 -0.66 1.42
C ILE A 58 3.25 -2.11 1.84
N ALA A 59 2.62 -2.55 2.93
CA ALA A 59 2.69 -3.94 3.35
C ALA A 59 1.86 -4.83 2.41
N LEU A 60 2.46 -5.90 1.87
CA LEU A 60 1.85 -6.76 0.87
C LEU A 60 1.10 -7.93 1.53
N THR A 61 -0.05 -7.63 2.13
CA THR A 61 -0.86 -8.61 2.86
C THR A 61 -1.35 -9.80 2.02
N TYR A 62 -1.38 -9.65 0.69
CA TYR A 62 -1.77 -10.69 -0.26
C TYR A 62 -0.58 -11.21 -1.08
N GLY A 63 0.63 -10.92 -0.62
CA GLY A 63 1.87 -11.26 -1.30
C GLY A 63 2.21 -10.33 -2.48
N PRO A 64 3.45 -10.45 -2.99
CA PRO A 64 3.95 -9.65 -4.11
C PRO A 64 3.34 -10.03 -5.47
N ASP A 65 2.68 -11.18 -5.57
CA ASP A 65 2.05 -11.67 -6.81
C ASP A 65 0.66 -11.09 -7.07
N ALA A 66 0.13 -10.28 -6.15
CA ALA A 66 -1.15 -9.61 -6.35
C ALA A 66 -1.12 -8.78 -7.66
N ASP A 67 -2.19 -8.84 -8.45
CA ASP A 67 -2.19 -8.22 -9.78
C ASP A 67 -1.90 -6.73 -9.77
N TRP A 68 -2.37 -6.00 -8.75
CA TRP A 68 -2.07 -4.58 -8.62
C TRP A 68 -0.57 -4.33 -8.39
N VAL A 69 0.14 -5.19 -7.64
CA VAL A 69 1.58 -5.08 -7.43
C VAL A 69 2.31 -5.30 -8.74
N ARG A 70 1.98 -6.38 -9.46
CA ARG A 70 2.56 -6.68 -10.78
C ARG A 70 2.31 -5.58 -11.80
N ASN A 71 1.14 -4.95 -11.75
CA ASN A 71 0.82 -3.80 -12.60
C ASN A 71 1.68 -2.57 -12.26
N VAL A 72 1.83 -2.24 -10.97
CA VAL A 72 2.68 -1.13 -10.51
C VAL A 72 4.14 -1.37 -10.90
N LEU A 73 4.65 -2.59 -10.70
CA LEU A 73 6.00 -2.97 -11.10
C LEU A 73 6.20 -2.83 -12.61
N ALA A 74 5.27 -3.34 -13.42
CA ALA A 74 5.34 -3.24 -14.88
C ALA A 74 5.29 -1.79 -15.39
N ALA A 75 4.53 -0.92 -14.70
CA ALA A 75 4.42 0.50 -15.04
C ALA A 75 5.60 1.34 -14.50
N GLY A 76 6.48 0.79 -13.67
CA GLY A 76 7.56 1.52 -13.02
C GLY A 76 7.09 2.55 -11.98
N GLY A 77 5.84 2.46 -11.54
CA GLY A 77 5.25 3.42 -10.60
C GLY A 77 3.73 3.40 -10.56
N CYS A 78 3.17 4.29 -9.74
CA CYS A 78 1.74 4.46 -9.58
C CYS A 78 1.41 5.85 -9.04
N GLU A 79 0.12 6.14 -8.91
CA GLU A 79 -0.32 7.27 -8.09
C GLU A 79 -0.99 6.74 -6.83
N ILE A 80 -0.83 7.46 -5.73
CA ILE A 80 -1.65 7.25 -4.55
C ILE A 80 -2.54 8.46 -4.31
N VAL A 81 -3.81 8.23 -3.98
CA VAL A 81 -4.72 9.26 -3.49
C VAL A 81 -4.89 9.09 -2.00
N SER A 82 -4.39 10.03 -1.21
CA SER A 82 -4.53 10.02 0.25
C SER A 82 -4.94 11.40 0.75
N LYS A 83 -5.94 11.45 1.64
CA LYS A 83 -6.48 12.71 2.20
C LYS A 83 -6.86 13.77 1.15
N GLY A 84 -7.27 13.34 -0.04
CA GLY A 84 -7.64 14.23 -1.14
C GLY A 84 -6.46 14.69 -2.02
N GLU A 85 -5.23 14.36 -1.64
CA GLU A 85 -4.03 14.67 -2.43
C GLU A 85 -3.67 13.48 -3.32
N THR A 86 -3.31 13.77 -4.58
CA THR A 86 -2.75 12.78 -5.51
C THR A 86 -1.24 12.92 -5.53
N ILE A 87 -0.54 11.84 -5.21
CA ILE A 87 0.91 11.80 -5.10
C ILE A 87 1.42 10.77 -6.10
N ARG A 88 2.28 11.22 -7.02
CA ARG A 88 2.92 10.34 -7.98
C ARG A 88 4.12 9.65 -7.36
N LEU A 89 4.18 8.33 -7.55
CA LEU A 89 5.21 7.46 -7.03
C LEU A 89 5.90 6.68 -8.17
N THR A 90 7.19 6.42 -7.99
CA THR A 90 8.06 5.74 -8.98
C THR A 90 9.00 4.77 -8.28
N ASP A 91 9.84 4.09 -9.06
CA ASP A 91 10.87 3.15 -8.57
C ASP A 91 10.28 2.07 -7.63
N PRO A 92 9.26 1.31 -8.08
CA PRO A 92 8.62 0.29 -7.27
C PRO A 92 9.59 -0.88 -7.03
N ARG A 93 9.81 -1.21 -5.75
CA ARG A 93 10.68 -2.32 -5.35
C ARG A 93 9.98 -3.19 -4.32
N VAL A 94 9.86 -4.48 -4.62
CA VAL A 94 9.44 -5.47 -3.62
C VAL A 94 10.65 -5.77 -2.73
N VAL A 95 10.48 -5.57 -1.43
CA VAL A 95 11.49 -5.82 -0.41
C VAL A 95 10.94 -6.86 0.54
N HIS A 96 11.72 -7.92 0.73
CA HIS A 96 11.47 -8.92 1.76
C HIS A 96 12.15 -8.48 3.06
N ASP A 97 11.37 -8.33 4.12
CA ASP A 97 11.83 -7.89 5.44
C ASP A 97 11.06 -8.61 6.55
N GLU A 98 11.61 -9.74 7.01
CA GLU A 98 11.06 -10.52 8.12
C GLU A 98 10.96 -9.72 9.42
N ALA A 99 11.86 -8.75 9.60
CA ALA A 99 11.88 -7.90 10.79
C ALA A 99 10.84 -6.78 10.73
N ARG A 100 10.23 -6.49 9.56
CA ARG A 100 9.34 -5.34 9.30
C ARG A 100 9.93 -4.05 9.90
N THR A 101 11.18 -3.78 9.55
CA THR A 101 12.03 -2.71 10.08
C THR A 101 11.39 -1.35 9.88
N ASP A 102 10.76 -1.14 8.73
CA ASP A 102 10.11 0.12 8.37
C ASP A 102 8.76 0.36 9.05
N MET A 103 8.26 -0.63 9.81
CA MET A 103 6.94 -0.58 10.42
C MET A 103 7.02 -0.17 11.90
N PRO A 104 6.07 0.65 12.39
CA PRO A 104 5.94 0.94 13.82
C PRO A 104 5.78 -0.36 14.63
N LYS A 105 6.34 -0.41 15.85
CA LYS A 105 6.34 -1.62 16.71
C LYS A 105 4.99 -2.36 16.78
N ARG A 106 3.89 -1.63 16.97
CA ARG A 106 2.53 -2.22 17.00
C ARG A 106 2.10 -2.83 15.66
N VAL A 107 2.45 -2.19 14.55
CA VAL A 107 2.14 -2.66 13.21
C VAL A 107 2.98 -3.89 12.88
N ARG A 108 4.28 -3.87 13.23
CA ARG A 108 5.19 -5.02 13.11
C ARG A 108 4.62 -6.26 13.79
N PHE A 109 4.14 -6.14 15.02
CA PHE A 109 3.52 -7.27 15.73
C PHE A 109 2.31 -7.85 14.99
N ILE A 110 1.44 -6.98 14.47
CA ILE A 110 0.26 -7.41 13.72
C ILE A 110 0.66 -8.09 12.42
N LEU A 111 1.56 -7.48 11.64
CA LEU A 111 2.06 -8.06 10.39
C LEU A 111 2.76 -9.41 10.63
N ALA A 112 3.50 -9.54 11.74
CA ALA A 112 4.09 -10.80 12.17
C ALA A 112 3.04 -11.89 12.42
N ARG A 113 1.93 -11.55 13.08
CA ARG A 113 0.84 -12.50 13.34
C ARG A 113 0.17 -13.02 12.06
N PHE A 114 0.22 -12.25 10.97
CA PHE A 114 -0.32 -12.60 9.65
C PHE A 114 0.74 -13.08 8.66
N GLY A 115 2.01 -13.24 9.08
CA GLY A 115 3.08 -13.71 8.20
C GLY A 115 3.45 -12.75 7.07
N VAL A 116 3.09 -11.47 7.17
CA VAL A 116 3.41 -10.48 6.14
C VAL A 116 4.87 -10.08 6.28
N THR A 117 5.67 -10.40 5.27
CA THR A 117 7.12 -10.15 5.21
C THR A 117 7.53 -9.39 3.95
N ASP A 118 6.64 -9.26 2.96
CA ASP A 118 6.92 -8.51 1.74
C ASP A 118 6.30 -7.11 1.79
N PHE A 119 7.06 -6.15 1.27
CA PHE A 119 6.74 -4.74 1.25
C PHE A 119 6.99 -4.17 -0.14
N LEU A 120 6.13 -3.28 -0.60
CA LEU A 120 6.37 -2.48 -1.81
C LEU A 120 6.88 -1.11 -1.40
N HIS A 121 8.13 -0.83 -1.74
CA HIS A 121 8.77 0.47 -1.58
C HIS A 121 8.58 1.27 -2.86
N LEU A 122 8.29 2.56 -2.69
CA LEU A 122 7.99 3.49 -3.76
C LEU A 122 8.59 4.85 -3.40
N ARG A 123 9.19 5.52 -4.38
CA ARG A 123 9.74 6.86 -4.23
C ARG A 123 8.76 7.92 -4.66
N ARG A 124 8.71 9.06 -3.98
CA ARG A 124 7.96 10.23 -4.46
C ARG A 124 8.69 10.84 -5.66
N VAL A 125 7.93 11.27 -6.67
CA VAL A 125 8.47 12.13 -7.73
C VAL A 125 8.64 13.53 -7.16
N ASP A 126 9.84 14.07 -7.24
CA ASP A 126 10.15 15.46 -6.87
C ASP A 126 9.40 16.46 -7.77
#